data_AF-A0A6F9CSS4-F1
#
_entry.id   AF-A0A6F9CSS4-F1
#
_cell.length_a   1.000
_cell.length_b   1.000
_cell.length_c   1.000
_cell.angle_alpha   90.00
_cell.angle_beta   90.00
_cell.angle_gamma   90.00
#
_symmetry.space_group_name_H-M   'P 1'
#
loop_
_entity.id
_entity.type
_entity.pdbx_description
1 polymer ?
#
loop_
_entity_poly.entity_id
_entity_poly.type
_entity_poly.pdbx_seq_one_letter_code
_entity_poly.pdbx_strand_id
1 'polypeptide(L)'
;WDCCGAFGADDWNLNIYFNCTDTNPSREKCGVPFSCCTKDPAEDVINTQCGYDVRAKTDAEQKTYIHVKGCVPQFEKWLQDNLTVVAGIFIGVALLQFIYLMSRPVFTQERT
;
A
#
# COMPACT_ATOMS: atom_id res chain seq x y z
N TRP A 1 -5.23 -3.06 -3.72
CA TRP A 1 -5.67 -1.69 -4.00
C TRP A 1 -4.75 -1.15 -5.03
N ASP A 2 -5.35 -0.60 -6.06
CA ASP A 2 -4.68 -0.19 -7.28
C ASP A 2 -4.11 1.22 -7.04
N CYS A 3 -2.89 1.28 -6.54
CA CYS A 3 -2.21 2.49 -6.07
C CYS A 3 -0.71 2.48 -6.39
N CYS A 4 -0.09 3.66 -6.32
CA CYS A 4 1.36 3.85 -6.45
C CYS A 4 1.83 4.93 -5.48
N GLY A 5 2.86 4.61 -4.69
CA GLY A 5 3.37 5.49 -3.64
C GLY A 5 2.44 5.58 -2.42
N ALA A 6 2.86 6.36 -1.42
CA ALA A 6 2.10 6.55 -0.19
C ALA A 6 0.90 7.46 -0.45
N PHE A 7 1.14 8.68 -0.93
CA PHE A 7 0.15 9.69 -1.28
C PHE A 7 -0.01 9.84 -2.79
N GLY A 8 1.00 9.47 -3.58
CA GLY A 8 0.90 9.38 -5.04
C GLY A 8 2.20 8.92 -5.69
N ALA A 9 2.18 8.82 -7.03
CA ALA A 9 3.34 8.38 -7.80
C ALA A 9 4.58 9.27 -7.58
N ASP A 10 4.41 10.53 -7.19
CA ASP A 10 5.51 11.45 -6.96
C ASP A 10 6.36 11.19 -5.72
N ASP A 11 5.87 10.36 -4.79
CA ASP A 11 6.66 9.95 -3.62
C ASP A 11 7.95 9.22 -4.01
N TRP A 12 8.00 8.66 -5.21
CA TRP A 12 9.21 8.06 -5.77
C TRP A 12 10.34 9.07 -6.00
N ASN A 13 10.09 10.37 -5.92
CA ASN A 13 11.16 11.38 -5.82
C ASN A 13 12.03 11.23 -4.56
N LEU A 14 11.52 10.60 -3.51
CA LEU A 14 12.28 10.35 -2.28
C LEU A 14 13.24 9.15 -2.42
N ASN A 15 13.13 8.39 -3.51
CA ASN A 15 14.01 7.26 -3.79
C ASN A 15 15.14 7.67 -4.74
N ILE A 16 16.39 7.30 -4.39
CA ILE A 16 17.59 7.66 -5.15
C ILE A 16 17.58 7.17 -6.61
N TYR A 17 16.92 6.06 -6.91
CA TYR A 17 16.88 5.48 -8.27
C TYR A 17 15.77 6.09 -9.12
N PHE A 18 14.64 6.46 -8.52
CA PHE A 18 13.47 6.98 -9.24
C PHE A 18 13.38 8.50 -9.23
N ASN A 19 14.23 9.17 -8.46
CA ASN A 19 14.25 10.62 -8.33
C ASN A 19 14.38 11.31 -9.70
N CYS A 20 13.50 12.27 -9.96
CA CYS A 20 13.37 12.95 -11.25
C CYS A 20 14.46 14.00 -11.56
N THR A 21 15.45 14.21 -10.70
CA THR A 21 16.50 15.20 -10.97
C THR A 21 17.28 14.86 -12.24
N ASP A 22 17.61 15.88 -13.03
CA ASP A 22 18.36 15.69 -14.28
C ASP A 22 19.74 15.08 -14.06
N THR A 23 20.34 15.36 -12.90
CA THR A 23 21.65 14.84 -12.48
C THR A 23 21.60 13.38 -12.03
N ASN A 24 20.42 12.78 -11.87
CA ASN A 24 20.30 11.38 -11.50
C ASN A 24 20.80 10.48 -12.65
N PRO A 25 21.85 9.65 -12.44
CA PRO A 25 22.37 8.76 -13.47
C PRO A 25 21.51 7.50 -13.66
N SER A 26 20.54 7.25 -12.78
CA SER A 26 19.67 6.08 -12.80
C SER A 26 18.83 6.00 -14.07
N ARG A 27 18.70 4.81 -14.66
CA ARG A 27 17.85 4.59 -15.84
C ARG A 27 16.37 4.68 -15.48
N GLU A 28 16.05 4.32 -14.24
CA GLU A 28 14.72 4.34 -13.64
C GLU A 28 14.29 5.74 -13.18
N LYS A 29 15.10 6.78 -13.40
CA LYS A 29 14.74 8.16 -13.02
C LYS A 29 13.41 8.56 -13.64
N CYS A 30 12.62 9.35 -12.92
CA CYS A 30 11.24 9.68 -13.30
C CYS A 30 10.34 8.47 -13.60
N GLY A 31 10.71 7.30 -13.10
CA GLY A 31 9.89 6.11 -13.17
C GLY A 31 9.21 5.78 -11.84
N VAL A 32 8.58 4.61 -11.84
CA VAL A 32 8.02 3.94 -10.66
C VAL A 32 8.32 2.44 -10.77
N PRO A 33 8.31 1.67 -9.66
CA PRO A 33 8.47 0.22 -9.75
C PRO A 33 7.29 -0.46 -10.44
N PHE A 34 7.53 -1.67 -10.95
CA PHE A 34 6.53 -2.48 -11.67
C PHE A 34 5.24 -2.75 -10.87
N SER A 35 5.30 -2.70 -9.54
CA SER A 35 4.12 -2.88 -8.68
C SER A 35 3.07 -1.78 -8.83
N CYS A 36 3.45 -0.63 -9.39
CA CYS A 36 2.53 0.48 -9.67
C CYS A 36 1.75 0.31 -10.97
N CYS A 37 2.09 -0.68 -11.79
CA CYS A 37 1.63 -0.75 -13.16
C CYS A 37 0.23 -1.34 -13.29
N THR A 38 -0.52 -0.78 -14.23
CA THR A 38 -1.83 -1.28 -14.61
C THR A 38 -1.66 -2.56 -15.42
N LYS A 39 -2.53 -3.55 -15.19
CA LYS A 39 -2.63 -4.72 -16.05
C LYS A 39 -3.41 -4.36 -17.30
N ASP A 40 -2.87 -4.67 -18.47
CA ASP A 40 -3.67 -4.66 -19.70
C ASP A 40 -4.64 -5.84 -19.65
N PRO A 41 -5.96 -5.64 -19.73
CA PRO A 41 -6.93 -6.73 -19.74
C PRO A 41 -6.80 -7.68 -20.95
N ALA A 42 -6.06 -7.29 -22.00
CA ALA A 42 -5.79 -8.12 -23.17
C ALA A 42 -4.49 -8.94 -23.05
N GLU A 43 -3.62 -8.67 -22.06
CA GLU A 43 -2.35 -9.36 -21.87
C GLU A 43 -2.25 -10.02 -20.49
N ASP A 44 -1.95 -11.31 -20.46
CA ASP A 44 -1.79 -12.07 -19.21
C ASP A 44 -0.49 -11.75 -18.45
N VAL A 45 0.45 -11.02 -19.08
CA VAL A 45 1.76 -10.70 -18.53
C VAL A 45 1.89 -9.20 -18.32
N ILE A 46 2.15 -8.78 -17.06
CA ILE A 46 2.46 -7.37 -16.77
C ILE A 46 3.76 -6.99 -17.48
N ASN A 47 3.70 -5.95 -18.33
CA ASN A 47 4.89 -5.34 -18.88
C ASN A 47 5.71 -4.72 -17.74
N THR A 48 6.84 -5.32 -17.37
CA THR A 48 7.71 -4.81 -16.30
C THR A 48 8.38 -3.48 -16.61
N GLN A 49 8.31 -3.01 -17.87
CA GLN A 49 8.86 -1.73 -18.31
C GLN A 49 7.84 -0.57 -18.29
N CYS A 50 6.58 -0.84 -17.94
CA CYS A 50 5.50 0.15 -17.78
C CYS A 50 5.88 1.42 -16.99
N GLY A 51 6.75 1.28 -15.99
CA GLY A 51 7.11 2.34 -15.05
C GLY A 51 8.25 3.24 -15.53
N TYR A 52 8.95 2.93 -16.62
CA TYR A 52 10.08 3.74 -17.07
C TYR A 52 9.62 5.07 -17.66
N ASP A 53 10.26 6.16 -17.23
CA ASP A 53 10.01 7.54 -17.69
C ASP A 53 8.54 7.98 -17.60
N VAL A 54 7.70 7.23 -16.86
CA VAL A 54 6.25 7.41 -16.88
C VAL A 54 5.87 8.74 -16.24
N ARG A 55 6.59 9.16 -15.19
CA ARG A 55 6.34 10.42 -14.48
C ARG A 55 6.86 11.65 -15.25
N ALA A 56 7.58 11.45 -16.36
CA ALA A 56 7.92 12.53 -17.29
C ALA A 56 6.79 12.80 -18.31
N LYS A 57 5.77 11.93 -18.38
CA LYS A 57 4.58 12.10 -19.23
C LYS A 57 3.53 12.96 -18.53
N THR A 58 2.51 13.38 -19.26
CA THR A 58 1.37 14.13 -18.69
C THR A 58 0.56 13.25 -17.72
N ASP A 59 -0.08 13.86 -16.72
CA ASP A 59 -0.93 13.15 -15.75
C ASP A 59 -2.03 12.28 -16.40
N ALA A 60 -2.52 12.70 -17.56
CA ALA A 60 -3.53 11.95 -18.32
C ALA A 60 -2.94 10.65 -18.91
N GLU A 61 -1.74 10.73 -19.45
CA GLU A 61 -1.02 9.57 -19.99
C GLU A 61 -0.52 8.65 -18.88
N GLN A 62 -0.07 9.19 -17.74
CA GLN A 62 0.38 8.37 -16.61
C GLN A 62 -0.69 7.38 -16.16
N LYS A 63 -1.96 7.80 -16.13
CA LYS A 63 -3.10 6.96 -15.72
C LYS A 63 -3.34 5.75 -16.63
N THR A 64 -2.81 5.73 -17.85
CA THR A 64 -2.96 4.57 -18.73
C THR A 64 -1.95 3.47 -18.42
N TYR A 65 -0.79 3.81 -17.84
CA TYR A 65 0.30 2.88 -17.55
C TYR A 65 0.41 2.49 -16.07
N ILE A 66 0.01 3.40 -15.17
CA ILE A 66 0.21 3.22 -13.73
C ILE A 66 -1.00 3.70 -12.91
N HIS A 67 -1.10 3.16 -11.70
CA HIS A 67 -2.06 3.60 -10.71
C HIS A 67 -1.57 4.87 -10.01
N VAL A 68 -1.99 6.05 -10.46
CA VAL A 68 -1.49 7.34 -9.92
C VAL A 68 -1.93 7.67 -8.49
N LYS A 69 -2.93 6.95 -7.94
CA LYS A 69 -3.46 7.20 -6.60
C LYS A 69 -2.51 6.69 -5.52
N GLY A 70 -2.35 7.42 -4.42
CA GLY A 70 -1.62 6.94 -3.25
C GLY A 70 -2.30 5.79 -2.53
N CYS A 71 -1.51 4.91 -1.92
CA CYS A 71 -2.01 3.78 -1.15
C CYS A 71 -2.61 4.18 0.22
N VAL A 72 -2.08 5.22 0.86
CA VAL A 72 -2.57 5.74 2.16
C VAL A 72 -3.99 6.30 2.06
N PRO A 73 -4.33 7.23 1.14
CA PRO A 73 -5.70 7.73 1.04
C PRO A 73 -6.68 6.62 0.62
N GLN A 74 -6.23 5.65 -0.17
CA GLN A 74 -7.04 4.48 -0.51
C GLN A 74 -7.29 3.59 0.74
N PHE A 75 -6.32 3.56 1.67
CA PHE A 75 -6.43 2.92 2.99
C PHE A 75 -7.42 3.57 3.90
N GLU A 76 -7.27 4.86 4.09
CA GLU A 76 -8.15 5.64 4.93
C GLU A 76 -9.59 5.51 4.45
N LYS A 77 -9.81 5.59 3.13
CA LYS A 77 -11.14 5.40 2.55
C LYS A 77 -11.72 4.03 2.86
N TRP A 78 -10.98 2.96 2.60
CA TRP A 78 -11.47 1.61 2.91
C TRP A 78 -11.75 1.42 4.41
N LEU A 79 -10.87 1.94 5.26
CA LEU A 79 -11.02 1.84 6.71
C LEU A 79 -12.27 2.59 7.18
N GLN A 80 -12.51 3.79 6.67
CA GLN A 80 -13.72 4.57 6.96
C GLN A 80 -14.99 3.83 6.50
N ASP A 81 -14.97 3.26 5.29
CA ASP A 81 -16.10 2.52 4.73
C ASP A 81 -16.39 1.21 5.50
N ASN A 82 -15.38 0.63 6.16
CA ASN A 82 -15.49 -0.66 6.86
C ASN A 82 -15.33 -0.55 8.38
N LEU A 83 -15.47 0.65 8.93
CA LEU A 83 -15.15 0.93 10.34
C LEU A 83 -15.93 0.04 11.31
N THR A 84 -17.21 -0.21 11.03
CA THR A 84 -18.07 -1.07 11.87
C THR A 84 -17.56 -2.51 11.93
N VAL A 85 -17.12 -3.06 10.79
CA VAL A 85 -16.60 -4.43 10.72
C VAL A 85 -15.29 -4.52 11.49
N VAL A 86 -14.39 -3.57 11.28
CA VAL A 86 -13.10 -3.51 11.98
C VAL A 86 -13.32 -3.40 13.48
N ALA A 87 -14.18 -2.50 13.94
CA ALA A 87 -14.55 -2.35 15.35
C ALA A 87 -15.14 -3.64 15.93
N GLY A 88 -16.02 -4.32 15.20
CA GLY A 88 -16.60 -5.60 15.59
C GLY A 88 -15.54 -6.69 15.79
N ILE A 89 -14.56 -6.78 14.89
CA ILE A 89 -13.43 -7.73 15.02
C ILE A 89 -12.62 -7.41 16.27
N PHE A 90 -12.25 -6.14 16.50
CA PHE A 90 -11.50 -5.75 17.69
C PHE A 90 -12.22 -6.09 19.00
N ILE A 91 -13.53 -5.81 19.08
CA ILE A 91 -14.34 -6.17 20.24
C ILE A 91 -14.41 -7.69 20.42
N GLY A 92 -14.64 -8.44 19.33
CA GLY A 92 -14.68 -9.90 19.37
C GLY A 92 -13.38 -10.52 19.87
N VAL A 93 -12.24 -10.06 19.35
CA VAL A 93 -10.90 -10.50 19.80
C VAL A 93 -10.67 -10.13 21.26
N ALA A 94 -11.04 -8.92 21.69
CA ALA A 94 -10.91 -8.51 23.08
C ALA A 94 -11.73 -9.41 24.01
N LEU A 95 -13.00 -9.70 23.68
CA LEU A 95 -13.85 -10.57 24.48
C LEU A 95 -13.28 -12.00 24.56
N LEU A 96 -12.80 -12.55 23.45
CA LEU A 96 -12.14 -13.86 23.45
C LEU A 96 -10.89 -13.87 24.33
N GLN A 97 -10.08 -12.81 24.28
CA GLN A 97 -8.89 -12.67 25.12
C GLN A 97 -9.25 -12.55 26.62
N PHE A 98 -10.32 -11.84 26.96
CA PHE A 98 -10.83 -11.74 28.33
C PHE A 98 -11.29 -13.10 28.87
N ILE A 99 -12.08 -13.84 28.10
CA ILE A 99 -12.53 -15.19 28.49
C ILE A 99 -11.33 -16.12 28.67
N TYR A 100 -10.37 -16.08 27.74
CA TYR A 100 -9.14 -16.86 27.84
C TYR A 100 -8.37 -16.56 29.14
N LEU A 101 -8.18 -15.28 29.47
CA LEU A 101 -7.50 -14.88 30.69
C LEU A 101 -8.23 -15.36 31.96
N MET A 102 -9.56 -15.22 32.01
CA MET A 102 -10.37 -15.69 33.14
C MET A 102 -10.41 -17.22 33.27
N SER A 103 -10.27 -17.95 32.16
CA SER A 103 -10.22 -19.41 32.15
C SER A 103 -8.85 -19.98 32.55
N ARG A 104 -7.80 -19.14 32.67
CA ARG A 104 -6.53 -19.57 33.25
C ARG A 104 -6.76 -19.76 34.76
N PRO A 105 -6.55 -20.97 35.31
CA PRO A 105 -6.73 -21.19 36.73
C PRO A 105 -5.78 -20.28 37.51
N VAL A 106 -6.34 -19.52 38.47
CA VAL A 106 -5.59 -18.86 39.56
C VAL A 106 -4.95 -19.98 40.39
N PHE A 107 -3.83 -20.53 39.94
CA PHE A 107 -3.10 -21.60 40.63
C PHE A 107 -1.64 -21.25 40.90
N THR A 108 -1.29 -19.95 40.88
CA THR A 108 0.08 -19.48 41.14
C THR A 108 0.16 -18.38 42.21
N GLN A 109 -0.80 -18.30 43.16
CA GLN A 109 -0.69 -17.38 44.30
C GLN A 109 -1.13 -17.96 45.65
N GLU A 110 -0.93 -19.26 45.89
CA GLU A 110 -0.99 -19.88 47.23
C GLU A 110 0.14 -20.91 47.45
N ARG A 111 1.36 -20.62 46.97
CA ARG A 111 2.53 -21.45 47.30
C ARG A 111 3.80 -20.62 47.54
N THR A 112 3.76 -19.82 48.60
CA THR A 112 4.93 -19.37 49.39
C THR A 112 4.53 -19.31 50.84
#